data_AF-A0A165ZG33-F1
#
_entry.id   AF-A0A165ZG33-F1
#
_cell.length_a   1.000
_cell.length_b   1.000
_cell.length_c   1.000
_cell.angle_alpha   90.00
_cell.angle_beta   90.00
_cell.angle_gamma   90.00
#
_symmetry.space_group_name_H-M   'P 1'
#
loop_
_entity.id
_entity.type
_entity.pdbx_description
1 polymer ?
#
loop_
_entity_poly.entity_id
_entity_poly.type
_entity_poly.pdbx_seq_one_letter_code
_entity_poly.pdbx_strand_id
1 'polypeptide(L)'
;MLDKYTVTLRGEAFTLYRDQIEFDAPNYFSNLFLGDFSESQTRTVELSRSPELFRAIVDYMSGYTILPLTPAVVPATMASDSALENLLRDAEFYGLRGLVALLQPQVTASKTVFFNACQAFALADQVVDLSDLLRGGELADGILCDERGVGCVREGTWHPVPIKASGMVIEDNSDGWVTLTEPLLHEKLGSAFRDRGTLVPTRSCDLDGHTLQGIQARILPSAPIIVEGIETGGKSFVGAMAQASNYAWRNPTTSVDDLTGALMRILKNGGLAFVAEDIFFTIRLKAADMWCDSSIKVCILAARLISRTAAARRML
;
A
#
# COMPACT_ATOMS: atom_id res chain seq x y z
N MET A 1 -9.34 -45.78 18.24
CA MET A 1 -9.80 -45.70 16.84
C MET A 1 -9.83 -44.22 16.50
N LEU A 2 -9.16 -43.76 15.45
CA LEU A 2 -9.22 -42.33 15.10
C LEU A 2 -10.64 -42.01 14.61
N ASP A 3 -11.30 -41.05 15.24
CA ASP A 3 -12.60 -40.57 14.78
C ASP A 3 -12.43 -39.92 13.40
N LYS A 4 -13.20 -40.42 12.43
CA LYS A 4 -13.20 -39.97 11.04
C LYS A 4 -14.48 -39.20 10.75
N TYR A 5 -14.32 -38.11 10.00
CA TYR A 5 -15.38 -37.22 9.55
C TYR A 5 -15.24 -36.97 8.05
N THR A 6 -16.35 -36.84 7.34
CA THR A 6 -16.35 -36.67 5.87
C THR A 6 -16.89 -35.29 5.49
N VAL A 7 -16.12 -34.56 4.69
CA VAL A 7 -16.53 -33.28 4.10
C VAL A 7 -16.65 -33.46 2.60
N THR A 8 -17.83 -33.21 2.03
CA THR A 8 -18.07 -33.31 0.59
C THR A 8 -18.17 -31.90 0.00
N LEU A 9 -17.32 -31.60 -0.98
CA LEU A 9 -17.28 -30.31 -1.69
C LEU A 9 -17.55 -30.55 -3.17
N ARG A 10 -18.68 -30.04 -3.68
CA ARG A 10 -19.06 -30.18 -5.11
C ARG A 10 -18.93 -31.62 -5.64
N GLY A 11 -19.28 -32.61 -4.81
CA GLY A 11 -19.19 -34.04 -5.13
C GLY A 11 -17.85 -34.72 -4.81
N GLU A 12 -16.81 -33.99 -4.41
CA GLU A 12 -15.52 -34.56 -3.99
C GLU A 12 -15.48 -34.72 -2.47
N ALA A 13 -15.15 -35.93 -2.00
CA ALA A 13 -15.14 -36.26 -0.57
C ALA A 13 -13.73 -36.19 0.04
N PHE A 14 -13.62 -35.50 1.16
CA PHE A 14 -12.41 -35.37 1.98
C PHE A 14 -12.64 -36.05 3.33
N THR A 15 -11.62 -36.76 3.82
CA THR A 15 -11.65 -37.34 5.17
C THR A 15 -10.83 -36.46 6.10
N LEU A 16 -11.45 -36.02 7.19
CA LEU A 16 -10.78 -35.32 8.29
C LEU A 16 -10.77 -36.21 9.53
N TYR A 17 -9.69 -36.12 10.30
CA TYR A 17 -9.53 -36.74 11.60
C TYR A 17 -9.76 -35.73 12.73
N ARG A 18 -10.09 -36.23 13.92
CA ARG A 18 -10.35 -35.36 15.10
C ARG A 18 -9.18 -34.41 15.39
N ASP A 19 -7.95 -34.89 15.34
CA ASP A 19 -6.73 -34.10 15.57
C ASP A 19 -6.58 -32.97 14.53
N GLN A 20 -6.86 -33.24 13.26
CA GLN A 20 -6.87 -32.21 12.22
C GLN A 20 -7.95 -31.15 12.48
N ILE A 21 -9.14 -31.57 12.91
CA ILE A 21 -10.25 -30.66 13.24
C ILE A 21 -9.89 -29.77 14.44
N GLU A 22 -9.18 -30.31 15.43
CA GLU A 22 -8.78 -29.60 16.64
C GLU A 22 -7.56 -28.68 16.45
N PHE A 23 -6.77 -28.86 15.38
CA PHE A 23 -5.51 -28.15 15.12
C PHE A 23 -5.63 -26.61 15.21
N ASP A 24 -6.66 -26.03 14.59
CA ASP A 24 -6.94 -24.59 14.61
C ASP A 24 -8.35 -24.35 15.17
N ALA A 25 -8.66 -25.03 16.28
CA ALA A 25 -9.91 -24.82 16.99
C ALA A 25 -9.88 -23.53 17.84
N PRO A 26 -11.01 -22.84 18.02
CA PRO A 26 -12.33 -23.16 17.47
C PRO A 26 -12.48 -22.75 16.01
N ASN A 27 -13.03 -23.67 15.21
CA ASN A 27 -13.37 -23.49 13.79
C ASN A 27 -14.71 -24.14 13.45
N TYR A 28 -15.18 -23.94 12.21
CA TYR A 28 -16.44 -24.48 11.69
C TYR A 28 -16.57 -25.99 11.92
N PHE A 29 -15.53 -26.77 11.63
CA PHE A 29 -15.55 -28.23 11.76
C PHE A 29 -15.58 -28.69 13.21
N SER A 30 -14.86 -28.00 14.10
CA SER A 30 -14.89 -28.31 15.54
C SER A 30 -16.28 -28.07 16.12
N ASN A 31 -16.95 -26.99 15.71
CA ASN A 31 -18.32 -26.70 16.14
C ASN A 31 -19.32 -27.70 15.57
N LEU A 32 -19.16 -28.07 14.29
CA LEU A 32 -20.09 -28.94 13.59
C LEU A 32 -20.00 -30.40 14.04
N PHE A 33 -18.78 -30.95 14.09
CA PHE A 33 -18.56 -32.38 14.32
C PHE A 33 -18.33 -32.75 15.78
N LEU A 34 -17.79 -31.82 16.58
CA LEU A 34 -17.46 -32.07 17.99
C LEU A 34 -18.43 -31.37 18.96
N GLY A 35 -19.38 -30.58 18.43
CA GLY A 35 -20.47 -29.96 19.20
C GLY A 35 -21.73 -30.83 19.25
N ASP A 36 -22.83 -30.22 19.70
CA ASP A 36 -24.10 -30.91 19.97
C ASP A 36 -25.08 -30.94 18.77
N PHE A 37 -24.63 -30.56 17.57
CA PHE A 37 -25.48 -30.49 16.37
C PHE A 37 -25.79 -31.88 15.79
N SER A 38 -26.84 -32.00 14.96
CA SER A 38 -27.23 -33.25 14.30
C SER A 38 -26.12 -33.89 13.47
N GLU A 39 -25.25 -33.07 12.89
CA GLU A 39 -24.13 -33.45 12.05
C GLU A 39 -22.99 -34.11 12.83
N SER A 40 -22.95 -33.93 14.15
CA SER A 40 -22.09 -34.73 15.06
C SER A 40 -22.48 -36.22 15.02
N GLN A 41 -23.74 -36.52 14.74
CA GLN A 41 -24.25 -37.90 14.65
C GLN A 41 -23.96 -38.53 13.29
N THR A 42 -24.09 -37.76 12.20
CA THR A 42 -23.83 -38.26 10.85
C THR A 42 -22.34 -38.29 10.51
N ARG A 43 -21.53 -37.44 11.15
CA ARG A 43 -20.09 -37.25 10.88
C ARG A 43 -19.81 -36.88 9.42
N THR A 44 -20.80 -36.31 8.73
CA THR A 44 -20.70 -35.91 7.33
C THR A 44 -21.29 -34.52 7.11
N VAL A 45 -20.71 -33.75 6.18
CA VAL A 45 -21.24 -32.45 5.75
C VAL A 45 -20.98 -32.23 4.27
N GLU A 46 -21.90 -31.53 3.59
CA GLU A 46 -21.75 -31.11 2.20
C GLU A 46 -21.72 -29.58 2.10
N LEU A 47 -20.74 -29.03 1.39
CA LEU A 47 -20.57 -27.58 1.22
C LEU A 47 -20.27 -27.22 -0.23
N SER A 48 -20.69 -26.01 -0.65
CA SER A 48 -20.51 -25.51 -2.02
C SER A 48 -19.21 -24.71 -2.21
N ARG A 49 -18.08 -25.23 -1.74
CA ARG A 49 -16.73 -24.59 -1.83
C ARG A 49 -15.81 -25.28 -2.85
N SER A 50 -14.66 -24.66 -3.17
CA SER A 50 -13.69 -25.22 -4.13
C SER A 50 -12.99 -26.44 -3.53
N PRO A 51 -13.09 -27.63 -4.15
CA PRO A 51 -12.33 -28.80 -3.73
C PRO A 51 -10.82 -28.61 -3.87
N GLU A 52 -10.39 -27.85 -4.88
CA GLU A 52 -8.97 -27.63 -5.17
C GLU A 52 -8.29 -26.83 -4.05
N LEU A 53 -8.91 -25.72 -3.62
CA LEU A 53 -8.37 -24.92 -2.51
C LEU A 53 -8.50 -25.63 -1.17
N PHE A 54 -9.52 -26.47 -1.00
CA PHE A 54 -9.71 -27.21 0.24
C PHE A 54 -8.58 -28.21 0.53
N ARG A 55 -7.88 -28.71 -0.50
CA ARG A 55 -6.68 -29.54 -0.32
C ARG A 55 -5.60 -28.81 0.49
N ALA A 56 -5.37 -27.53 0.20
CA ALA A 56 -4.43 -26.71 0.97
C ALA A 56 -4.89 -26.53 2.43
N ILE A 57 -6.20 -26.45 2.67
CA ILE A 57 -6.77 -26.38 4.01
C ILE A 57 -6.55 -27.69 4.77
N VAL A 58 -6.73 -28.84 4.12
CA VAL A 58 -6.44 -30.16 4.72
C VAL A 58 -4.96 -30.28 5.07
N ASP A 59 -4.05 -29.85 4.19
CA ASP A 59 -2.61 -29.84 4.46
C ASP A 59 -2.27 -28.95 5.65
N TYR A 60 -2.86 -27.75 5.72
CA TYR A 60 -2.72 -26.85 6.87
C TYR A 60 -3.23 -27.47 8.17
N MET A 61 -4.43 -28.04 8.17
CA MET A 61 -5.02 -28.72 9.33
C MET A 61 -4.23 -29.97 9.75
N SER A 62 -3.41 -30.52 8.85
CA SER A 62 -2.46 -31.59 9.14
C SER A 62 -1.12 -31.08 9.70
N GLY A 63 -0.96 -29.76 9.86
CA GLY A 63 0.24 -29.11 10.37
C GLY A 63 1.32 -28.83 9.32
N TYR A 64 1.05 -29.01 8.03
CA TYR A 64 2.03 -28.71 6.98
C TYR A 64 2.14 -27.21 6.72
N THR A 65 3.33 -26.78 6.31
CA THR A 65 3.55 -25.43 5.78
C THR A 65 3.02 -25.35 4.35
N ILE A 66 2.01 -24.51 4.14
CA ILE A 66 1.34 -24.37 2.83
C ILE A 66 1.83 -23.18 2.01
N LEU A 67 2.65 -22.30 2.61
CA LEU A 67 3.22 -21.13 1.94
C LEU A 67 4.72 -21.33 1.64
N PRO A 68 5.21 -20.83 0.49
CA PRO A 68 4.45 -20.22 -0.61
C PRO A 68 3.58 -21.26 -1.34
N LEU A 69 2.45 -20.83 -1.92
CA LEU A 69 1.59 -21.72 -2.69
C LEU A 69 2.35 -22.27 -3.90
N THR A 70 2.55 -23.59 -3.93
CA THR A 70 3.20 -24.23 -5.07
C THR A 70 2.26 -24.25 -6.29
N PRO A 71 2.79 -24.23 -7.52
CA PRO A 71 1.95 -24.30 -8.73
C PRO A 71 1.04 -25.53 -8.80
N ALA A 72 1.37 -26.60 -8.08
CA ALA A 72 0.56 -27.82 -8.01
C ALA A 72 -0.72 -27.65 -7.16
N VAL A 73 -0.74 -26.69 -6.24
CA VAL A 73 -1.87 -26.39 -5.35
C VAL A 73 -2.77 -25.29 -5.94
N VAL A 74 -2.23 -24.47 -6.84
CA VAL A 74 -2.99 -23.43 -7.55
C VAL A 74 -3.91 -24.09 -8.58
N PRO A 75 -5.24 -23.88 -8.51
CA PRO A 75 -6.16 -24.40 -9.51
C PRO A 75 -5.77 -23.89 -10.91
N ALA A 76 -5.81 -24.75 -11.93
CA ALA A 76 -5.43 -24.38 -13.30
C ALA A 76 -6.25 -23.22 -13.89
N THR A 77 -7.41 -22.93 -13.29
CA THR A 77 -8.32 -21.84 -13.66
C THR A 77 -8.02 -20.52 -12.95
N MET A 78 -7.01 -20.45 -12.08
CA MET A 78 -6.70 -19.28 -11.27
C MET A 78 -5.23 -18.86 -11.39
N ALA A 79 -4.98 -17.54 -11.30
CA ALA A 79 -3.63 -17.01 -11.06
C ALA A 79 -3.24 -17.20 -9.59
N SER A 80 -1.93 -17.25 -9.28
CA SER A 80 -1.41 -17.44 -7.93
C SER A 80 -1.97 -16.44 -6.91
N ASP A 81 -2.03 -15.16 -7.28
CA ASP A 81 -2.55 -14.10 -6.40
C ASP A 81 -4.04 -14.32 -6.08
N SER A 82 -4.85 -14.68 -7.10
CA SER A 82 -6.27 -15.00 -6.91
C SER A 82 -6.49 -16.25 -6.08
N ALA A 83 -5.62 -17.26 -6.20
CA ALA A 83 -5.68 -18.45 -5.38
C ALA A 83 -5.41 -18.13 -3.90
N LEU A 84 -4.46 -17.23 -3.61
CA LEU A 84 -4.18 -16.78 -2.25
C LEU A 84 -5.36 -16.00 -1.64
N GLU A 85 -5.95 -15.07 -2.40
CA GLU A 85 -7.13 -14.32 -1.96
C GLU A 85 -8.34 -15.23 -1.70
N ASN A 86 -8.60 -16.20 -2.59
CA ASN A 86 -9.71 -17.12 -2.43
C ASN A 86 -9.47 -18.10 -1.26
N LEU A 87 -8.23 -18.54 -1.06
CA LEU A 87 -7.86 -19.35 0.09
C LEU A 87 -8.06 -18.59 1.41
N LEU A 88 -7.76 -17.29 1.44
CA LEU A 88 -8.05 -16.43 2.60
C LEU A 88 -9.56 -16.38 2.88
N ARG A 89 -10.40 -16.16 1.86
CA ARG A 89 -11.86 -16.14 2.01
C ARG A 89 -12.41 -17.47 2.54
N ASP A 90 -11.86 -18.59 2.08
CA ASP A 90 -12.26 -19.91 2.57
C ASP A 90 -11.78 -20.14 4.01
N ALA A 91 -10.56 -19.71 4.36
CA ALA A 91 -10.07 -19.76 5.75
C ALA A 91 -10.95 -18.95 6.71
N GLU A 92 -11.40 -17.75 6.30
CA GLU A 92 -12.37 -16.93 7.04
C GLU A 92 -13.71 -17.63 7.19
N PHE A 93 -14.22 -18.24 6.11
CA PHE A 93 -15.48 -18.98 6.14
C PHE A 93 -15.44 -20.16 7.13
N TYR A 94 -14.35 -20.93 7.14
CA TYR A 94 -14.17 -22.03 8.09
C TYR A 94 -13.77 -21.56 9.49
N GLY A 95 -13.47 -20.28 9.69
CA GLY A 95 -13.03 -19.75 10.98
C GLY A 95 -11.65 -20.25 11.42
N LEU A 96 -10.77 -20.62 10.47
CA LEU A 96 -9.41 -21.08 10.73
C LEU A 96 -8.51 -19.88 11.02
N ARG A 97 -8.50 -19.40 12.27
CA ARG A 97 -7.88 -18.13 12.65
C ARG A 97 -6.38 -18.12 12.44
N GLY A 98 -5.69 -19.22 12.75
CA GLY A 98 -4.26 -19.36 12.48
C GLY A 98 -3.95 -19.27 10.99
N LEU A 99 -4.79 -19.90 10.16
CA LEU A 99 -4.65 -19.85 8.70
C LEU A 99 -4.90 -18.43 8.17
N VAL A 100 -5.95 -17.76 8.65
CA VAL A 100 -6.22 -16.35 8.33
C VAL A 100 -5.01 -15.48 8.67
N ALA A 101 -4.43 -15.63 9.87
CA ALA A 101 -3.25 -14.87 10.26
C ALA A 101 -2.00 -15.19 9.42
N LEU A 102 -1.88 -16.42 8.90
CA LEU A 102 -0.80 -16.84 8.02
C LEU A 102 -0.96 -16.28 6.59
N LEU A 103 -2.19 -16.24 6.08
CA LEU A 103 -2.52 -15.80 4.71
C LEU A 103 -2.68 -14.29 4.60
N GLN A 104 -3.10 -13.63 5.69
CA GLN A 104 -3.10 -12.17 5.74
C GLN A 104 -1.66 -11.68 5.63
N PRO A 105 -1.41 -10.58 4.88
CA PRO A 105 -0.11 -9.95 4.84
C PRO A 105 0.36 -9.68 6.27
N GLN A 106 1.37 -10.43 6.72
CA GLN A 106 1.98 -10.23 8.04
C GLN A 106 2.56 -8.82 8.08
N VAL A 107 1.82 -7.88 8.66
CA VAL A 107 2.21 -6.47 8.89
C VAL A 107 3.44 -6.37 9.83
N THR A 108 3.89 -7.48 10.41
CA THR A 108 5.04 -7.58 11.32
C THR A 108 6.40 -7.41 10.62
N ALA A 109 6.58 -7.89 9.39
CA ALA A 109 7.78 -7.57 8.60
C ALA A 109 7.82 -6.09 8.21
N SER A 110 6.64 -5.50 7.94
CA SER A 110 6.48 -4.09 7.59
C SER A 110 6.83 -3.16 8.76
N LYS A 111 6.39 -3.46 9.99
CA LYS A 111 6.69 -2.60 11.15
C LYS A 111 8.18 -2.52 11.50
N THR A 112 8.92 -3.64 11.45
CA THR A 112 10.35 -3.64 11.79
C THR A 112 11.18 -2.93 10.72
N VAL A 113 10.87 -3.17 9.44
CA VAL A 113 11.54 -2.48 8.32
C VAL A 113 11.20 -0.98 8.32
N PHE A 114 9.94 -0.64 8.55
CA PHE A 114 9.47 0.75 8.67
C PHE A 114 10.12 1.46 9.86
N PHE A 115 10.19 0.82 11.03
CA PHE A 115 10.84 1.36 12.23
C PHE A 115 12.34 1.62 11.98
N ASN A 116 13.05 0.67 11.37
CA ASN A 116 14.46 0.83 11.02
C ASN A 116 14.67 1.96 10.00
N ALA A 117 13.78 2.09 9.01
CA ALA A 117 13.81 3.19 8.05
C ALA A 117 13.57 4.54 8.76
N CYS A 118 12.55 4.63 9.63
CA CYS A 118 12.28 5.84 10.39
C CYS A 118 13.48 6.26 11.25
N GLN A 119 14.13 5.32 11.95
CA GLN A 119 15.37 5.61 12.69
C GLN A 119 16.48 6.15 11.78
N ALA A 120 16.73 5.51 10.63
CA ALA A 120 17.77 5.94 9.69
C ALA A 120 17.55 7.36 9.15
N PHE A 121 16.29 7.82 9.07
CA PHE A 121 15.91 9.15 8.61
C PHE A 121 15.56 10.13 9.75
N ALA A 122 15.77 9.73 11.01
CA ALA A 122 15.40 10.49 12.22
C ALA A 122 13.91 10.90 12.27
N LEU A 123 13.04 10.05 11.74
CA LEU A 123 11.59 10.23 11.68
C LEU A 123 10.91 9.64 12.92
N ALA A 124 9.68 10.08 13.18
CA ALA A 124 8.80 9.41 14.14
C ALA A 124 8.43 8.00 13.66
N ASP A 125 8.15 7.08 14.60
CA ASP A 125 7.70 5.71 14.31
C ASP A 125 6.20 5.61 14.00
N GLN A 126 5.48 6.73 14.03
CA GLN A 126 4.07 6.83 13.67
C GLN A 126 3.91 7.35 12.24
N VAL A 127 2.83 6.96 11.57
CA VAL A 127 2.40 7.52 10.29
C VAL A 127 1.05 8.19 10.52
N VAL A 128 0.82 9.35 9.91
CA VAL A 128 -0.51 9.98 9.87
C VAL A 128 -1.02 10.06 8.45
N ASP A 129 -2.29 9.77 8.26
CA ASP A 129 -2.96 9.94 6.98
C ASP A 129 -3.23 11.43 6.70
N LEU A 130 -2.98 11.85 5.46
CA LEU A 130 -3.21 13.22 5.01
C LEU A 130 -4.66 13.64 5.25
N SER A 131 -5.63 12.76 5.05
CA SER A 131 -7.04 13.08 5.29
C SER A 131 -7.32 13.46 6.75
N ASP A 132 -6.68 12.80 7.73
CA ASP A 132 -6.84 13.15 9.14
C ASP A 132 -6.16 14.48 9.47
N LEU A 133 -5.01 14.73 8.83
CA LEU A 133 -4.34 16.01 8.88
C LEU A 133 -5.21 17.13 8.28
N LEU A 134 -5.96 16.90 7.22
CA LEU A 134 -6.79 17.94 6.60
C LEU A 134 -8.15 18.15 7.29
N ARG A 135 -8.69 17.16 8.00
CA ARG A 135 -10.03 17.23 8.63
C ARG A 135 -10.13 18.13 9.87
N GLY A 136 -9.02 18.67 10.37
CA GLY A 136 -9.01 19.55 11.54
C GLY A 136 -9.30 18.85 12.88
N GLY A 137 -9.51 17.53 12.90
CA GLY A 137 -9.67 16.75 14.13
C GLY A 137 -8.39 16.63 14.96
N GLU A 138 -8.51 16.06 16.16
CA GLU A 138 -7.35 15.70 16.98
C GLU A 138 -6.48 14.68 16.25
N LEU A 139 -5.18 14.98 16.15
CA LEU A 139 -4.19 14.04 15.65
C LEU A 139 -3.84 13.05 16.77
N ALA A 140 -3.18 11.94 16.42
CA ALA A 140 -2.71 10.98 17.41
C ALA A 140 -1.81 11.65 18.47
N ASP A 141 -1.84 11.11 19.69
CA ASP A 141 -1.16 11.68 20.85
C ASP A 141 0.33 12.01 20.56
N GLY A 142 0.70 13.24 20.85
CA GLY A 142 2.06 13.76 20.70
C GLY A 142 2.43 14.22 19.29
N ILE A 143 1.55 14.09 18.31
CA ILE A 143 1.74 14.68 16.98
C ILE A 143 1.38 16.16 17.02
N LEU A 144 2.31 16.99 16.59
CA LEU A 144 2.22 18.44 16.51
C LEU A 144 2.28 18.87 15.04
N CYS A 145 1.48 19.88 14.74
CA CYS A 145 1.56 20.63 13.50
C CYS A 145 1.78 22.10 13.88
N ASP A 146 2.92 22.66 13.47
CA ASP A 146 3.30 24.03 13.77
C ASP A 146 4.30 24.56 12.71
N GLU A 147 4.92 25.70 12.97
CA GLU A 147 5.92 26.34 12.11
C GLU A 147 7.13 25.45 11.78
N ARG A 148 7.36 24.36 12.52
CA ARG A 148 8.42 23.37 12.26
C ARG A 148 7.97 22.29 11.26
N GLY A 149 6.69 22.26 10.91
CA GLY A 149 6.06 21.29 10.03
C GLY A 149 5.15 20.32 10.78
N VAL A 150 5.19 19.04 10.42
CA VAL A 150 4.39 17.98 11.05
C VAL A 150 5.34 16.98 11.68
N GLY A 151 5.25 16.81 12.99
CA GLY A 151 6.24 16.04 13.75
C GLY A 151 5.81 15.74 15.17
N CYS A 152 6.71 15.16 15.95
CA CYS A 152 6.54 14.98 17.39
C CYS A 152 7.84 15.34 18.12
N VAL A 153 7.75 15.66 19.40
CA VAL A 153 8.92 15.88 20.25
C VAL A 153 9.16 14.64 21.10
N ARG A 154 10.36 14.07 21.02
CA ARG A 154 10.82 12.95 21.85
C ARG A 154 12.14 13.31 22.49
N GLU A 155 12.24 13.17 23.81
CA GLU A 155 13.47 13.48 24.54
C GLU A 155 14.01 14.90 24.23
N GLY A 156 13.10 15.87 24.00
CA GLY A 156 13.46 17.24 23.64
C GLY A 156 13.86 17.46 22.17
N THR A 157 13.90 16.42 21.34
CA THR A 157 14.26 16.48 19.92
C THR A 157 13.03 16.40 19.02
N TRP A 158 13.00 17.21 17.96
CA TRP A 158 11.94 17.19 16.96
C TRP A 158 12.15 16.06 15.94
N HIS A 159 11.14 15.22 15.77
CA HIS A 159 11.12 14.13 14.80
C HIS A 159 10.00 14.36 13.80
N PRO A 160 10.30 14.61 12.50
CA PRO A 160 9.29 14.71 11.47
C PRO A 160 8.49 13.42 11.38
N VAL A 161 7.18 13.54 11.22
CA VAL A 161 6.28 12.40 11.10
C VAL A 161 6.01 12.10 9.62
N PRO A 162 6.18 10.85 9.16
CA PRO A 162 5.72 10.43 7.84
C PRO A 162 4.21 10.65 7.66
N ILE A 163 3.85 11.28 6.55
CA ILE A 163 2.47 11.49 6.13
C ILE A 163 2.19 10.57 4.97
N LYS A 164 1.15 9.75 5.09
CA LYS A 164 0.64 8.89 4.02
C LYS A 164 -0.47 9.61 3.27
N ALA A 165 -0.46 9.53 1.95
CA ALA A 165 -1.60 9.89 1.12
C ALA A 165 -1.78 8.88 -0.03
N SER A 166 -3.01 8.81 -0.54
CA SER A 166 -3.38 7.93 -1.65
C SER A 166 -4.26 8.70 -2.63
N GLY A 167 -4.19 8.35 -3.91
CA GLY A 167 -4.96 9.03 -4.96
C GLY A 167 -4.47 10.45 -5.30
N MET A 168 -3.28 10.83 -4.82
CA MET A 168 -2.66 12.11 -5.13
C MET A 168 -2.25 12.15 -6.60
N VAL A 169 -2.42 13.29 -7.25
CA VAL A 169 -1.80 13.56 -8.56
C VAL A 169 -0.43 14.16 -8.35
N ILE A 170 0.59 13.60 -9.00
CA ILE A 170 1.94 14.14 -9.01
C ILE A 170 2.23 14.72 -10.39
N GLU A 171 2.60 15.99 -10.44
CA GLU A 171 2.98 16.67 -11.67
C GLU A 171 4.45 17.10 -11.62
N ASP A 172 5.19 16.85 -12.69
CA ASP A 172 6.57 17.32 -12.85
C ASP A 172 6.62 18.84 -13.01
N ASN A 173 7.42 19.50 -12.16
CA ASN A 173 7.63 20.95 -12.22
C ASN A 173 8.96 21.34 -12.85
N SER A 174 9.75 20.37 -13.34
CA SER A 174 11.17 20.48 -13.67
C SER A 174 12.08 20.67 -12.43
N ASP A 175 13.38 20.47 -12.60
CA ASP A 175 14.42 20.58 -11.55
C ASP A 175 14.25 19.67 -10.31
N GLY A 176 13.56 18.53 -10.48
CA GLY A 176 13.35 17.55 -9.41
C GLY A 176 12.32 17.98 -8.35
N TRP A 177 11.60 19.06 -8.62
CA TRP A 177 10.40 19.44 -7.90
C TRP A 177 9.17 18.81 -8.54
N VAL A 178 8.20 18.49 -7.71
CA VAL A 178 6.89 18.01 -8.15
C VAL A 178 5.79 18.76 -7.43
N THR A 179 4.63 18.87 -8.05
CA THR A 179 3.40 19.35 -7.40
C THR A 179 2.59 18.13 -6.96
N LEU A 180 2.25 18.06 -5.67
CA LEU A 180 1.35 17.07 -5.10
C LEU A 180 -0.05 17.69 -4.96
N THR A 181 -0.99 17.18 -5.73
CA THR A 181 -2.36 17.71 -5.76
C THR A 181 -3.34 16.63 -5.31
N GLU A 182 -4.23 16.98 -4.38
CA GLU A 182 -5.39 16.15 -4.05
C GLU A 182 -6.61 16.70 -4.82
N PRO A 183 -7.08 16.05 -5.90
CA PRO A 183 -8.08 16.65 -6.79
C PRO A 183 -9.40 17.01 -6.08
N LEU A 184 -9.73 16.35 -4.97
CA LEU A 184 -10.95 16.61 -4.22
C LEU A 184 -10.81 17.71 -3.16
N LEU A 185 -9.57 18.05 -2.76
CA LEU A 185 -9.28 18.97 -1.66
C LEU A 185 -8.33 20.12 -2.05
N HIS A 186 -8.02 20.28 -3.33
CA HIS A 186 -6.99 21.20 -3.82
C HIS A 186 -7.19 22.64 -3.32
N GLU A 187 -8.41 23.19 -3.36
CA GLU A 187 -8.69 24.57 -2.92
C GLU A 187 -8.48 24.80 -1.42
N LYS A 188 -8.63 23.75 -0.62
CA LYS A 188 -8.57 23.81 0.84
C LYS A 188 -7.22 23.40 1.40
N LEU A 189 -6.32 22.88 0.57
CA LEU A 189 -5.08 22.28 1.03
C LEU A 189 -4.21 23.30 1.77
N GLY A 190 -3.94 24.45 1.15
CA GLY A 190 -3.12 25.50 1.75
C GLY A 190 -3.74 26.13 3.00
N SER A 191 -5.07 26.31 3.01
CA SER A 191 -5.78 26.82 4.19
C SER A 191 -5.80 25.80 5.33
N ALA A 192 -6.02 24.52 5.05
CA ALA A 192 -6.07 23.47 6.07
C ALA A 192 -4.75 23.32 6.83
N PHE A 193 -3.62 23.42 6.12
CA PHE A 193 -2.31 23.45 6.76
C PHE A 193 -2.10 24.73 7.59
N ARG A 194 -2.50 25.88 7.05
CA ARG A 194 -2.40 27.17 7.76
C ARG A 194 -3.23 27.19 9.05
N ASP A 195 -4.44 26.65 9.00
CA ASP A 195 -5.34 26.56 10.15
C ASP A 195 -4.75 25.66 11.26
N ARG A 196 -3.85 24.74 10.90
CA ARG A 196 -3.02 23.95 11.82
C ARG A 196 -1.65 24.55 12.13
N GLY A 197 -1.40 25.81 11.79
CA GLY A 197 -0.16 26.51 12.14
C GLY A 197 1.06 26.14 11.31
N THR A 198 0.92 25.40 10.20
CA THR A 198 2.03 25.11 9.28
C THR A 198 1.80 25.77 7.92
N LEU A 199 2.87 26.31 7.32
CA LEU A 199 2.81 26.93 6.00
C LEU A 199 3.52 26.03 4.99
N VAL A 200 2.74 25.27 4.24
CA VAL A 200 3.26 24.47 3.14
C VAL A 200 3.42 25.32 1.88
N PRO A 201 4.51 25.15 1.10
CA PRO A 201 4.65 25.82 -0.18
C PRO A 201 3.61 25.28 -1.16
N THR A 202 2.75 26.14 -1.69
CA THR A 202 1.73 25.78 -2.67
C THR A 202 2.04 26.35 -4.05
N ARG A 203 1.61 25.65 -5.10
CA ARG A 203 1.70 26.10 -6.50
C ARG A 203 0.41 25.75 -7.22
N SER A 204 -0.03 26.63 -8.10
CA SER A 204 -1.06 26.30 -9.09
C SER A 204 -0.48 25.40 -10.19
N CYS A 205 -1.23 24.39 -10.61
CA CYS A 205 -0.92 23.58 -11.79
C CYS A 205 -2.18 23.33 -12.62
N ASP A 206 -2.02 23.17 -13.93
CA ASP A 206 -3.15 22.98 -14.84
C ASP A 206 -3.25 21.51 -15.25
N LEU A 207 -4.31 20.84 -14.78
CA LEU A 207 -4.58 19.44 -15.08
C LEU A 207 -5.91 19.32 -15.81
N ASP A 208 -5.89 18.80 -17.04
CA ASP A 208 -7.08 18.63 -17.90
C ASP A 208 -7.91 19.91 -18.10
N GLY A 209 -7.25 21.07 -18.13
CA GLY A 209 -7.93 22.37 -18.26
C GLY A 209 -8.50 22.92 -16.96
N HIS A 210 -8.22 22.27 -15.82
CA HIS A 210 -8.56 22.77 -14.49
C HIS A 210 -7.30 23.25 -13.77
N THR A 211 -7.32 24.47 -13.25
CA THR A 211 -6.27 24.98 -12.37
C THR A 211 -6.47 24.44 -10.96
N LEU A 212 -5.55 23.60 -10.52
CA LEU A 212 -5.54 22.99 -9.20
C LEU A 212 -4.47 23.64 -8.33
N GLN A 213 -4.66 23.63 -7.02
CA GLN A 213 -3.63 24.02 -6.04
C GLN A 213 -2.98 22.75 -5.48
N GLY A 214 -1.66 22.68 -5.54
CA GLY A 214 -0.92 21.55 -4.97
C GLY A 214 0.26 21.99 -4.12
N ILE A 215 0.80 21.05 -3.35
CA ILE A 215 1.97 21.24 -2.50
C ILE A 215 3.22 21.07 -3.35
N GLN A 216 4.15 22.02 -3.29
CA GLN A 216 5.47 21.81 -3.85
C GLN A 216 6.26 20.85 -2.97
N ALA A 217 6.66 19.73 -3.56
CA ALA A 217 7.47 18.71 -2.90
C ALA A 217 8.71 18.39 -3.72
N ARG A 218 9.72 17.88 -3.01
CA ARG A 218 10.96 17.38 -3.62
C ARG A 218 11.07 15.89 -3.38
N ILE A 219 11.44 15.15 -4.42
CA ILE A 219 11.73 13.72 -4.29
C ILE A 219 13.13 13.57 -3.70
N LEU A 220 13.26 12.82 -2.61
CA LEU A 220 14.58 12.54 -2.05
C LEU A 220 15.37 11.63 -3.01
N PRO A 221 16.67 11.86 -3.21
CA PRO A 221 17.50 11.02 -4.09
C PRO A 221 17.44 9.53 -3.76
N SER A 222 17.28 9.21 -2.47
CA SER A 222 17.19 7.85 -1.93
C SER A 222 15.78 7.30 -1.83
N ALA A 223 14.74 8.05 -2.23
CA ALA A 223 13.37 7.60 -2.11
C ALA A 223 13.14 6.36 -3.00
N PRO A 224 12.65 5.23 -2.49
CA PRO A 224 12.16 4.15 -3.35
C PRO A 224 10.92 4.63 -4.09
N ILE A 225 10.96 4.55 -5.42
CA ILE A 225 9.87 4.90 -6.31
C ILE A 225 9.52 3.67 -7.15
N ILE A 226 8.25 3.33 -7.22
CA ILE A 226 7.74 2.27 -8.10
C ILE A 226 6.88 2.93 -9.16
N VAL A 227 7.16 2.71 -10.44
CA VAL A 227 6.40 3.29 -11.56
C VAL A 227 5.89 2.16 -12.44
N GLU A 228 4.58 1.92 -12.47
CA GLU A 228 3.99 0.84 -13.27
C GLU A 228 4.67 -0.53 -13.02
N GLY A 229 5.04 -0.78 -11.76
CA GLY A 229 5.74 -2.01 -11.32
C GLY A 229 7.27 -1.99 -11.48
N ILE A 230 7.85 -0.94 -12.08
CA ILE A 230 9.31 -0.78 -12.20
C ILE A 230 9.86 -0.09 -10.96
N GLU A 231 10.71 -0.78 -10.21
CA GLU A 231 11.37 -0.22 -9.02
C GLU A 231 12.59 0.64 -9.41
N THR A 232 12.72 1.81 -8.77
CA THR A 232 13.82 2.73 -8.98
C THR A 232 14.09 3.59 -7.76
N GLY A 233 15.25 4.24 -7.71
CA GLY A 233 15.57 5.25 -6.69
C GLY A 233 15.17 6.65 -7.16
N GLY A 234 14.88 7.55 -6.23
CA GLY A 234 14.41 8.90 -6.52
C GLY A 234 15.35 9.71 -7.43
N LYS A 235 16.67 9.54 -7.31
CA LYS A 235 17.65 10.16 -8.22
C LYS A 235 17.47 9.68 -9.66
N SER A 236 17.35 8.37 -9.84
CA SER A 236 17.17 7.75 -11.16
C SER A 236 15.81 8.11 -11.75
N PHE A 237 14.76 8.13 -10.93
CA PHE A 237 13.43 8.57 -11.32
C PHE A 237 13.41 10.02 -11.82
N VAL A 238 13.98 10.97 -11.07
CA VAL A 238 14.06 12.39 -11.49
C VAL A 238 14.86 12.53 -12.79
N GLY A 239 15.95 11.77 -12.94
CA GLY A 239 16.72 11.73 -14.18
C GLY A 239 15.90 11.22 -15.37
N ALA A 240 15.17 10.13 -15.19
CA ALA A 240 14.31 9.54 -16.21
C ALA A 240 13.13 10.45 -16.57
N MET A 241 12.54 11.17 -15.61
CA MET A 241 11.53 12.19 -15.87
C MET A 241 12.07 13.32 -16.74
N ALA A 242 13.24 13.86 -16.41
CA ALA A 242 13.88 14.90 -17.21
C ALA A 242 14.18 14.40 -18.64
N GLN A 243 14.60 13.15 -18.79
CA GLN A 243 14.82 12.53 -20.11
C GLN A 243 13.50 12.36 -20.88
N ALA A 244 12.47 11.78 -20.26
CA ALA A 244 11.16 11.58 -20.88
C ALA A 244 10.53 12.91 -21.34
N SER A 245 10.61 13.94 -20.49
CA SER A 245 10.19 15.30 -20.84
C SER A 245 10.96 15.84 -22.05
N ASN A 246 12.28 15.67 -22.11
CA ASN A 246 13.08 16.08 -23.27
C ASN A 246 12.74 15.31 -24.56
N TYR A 247 12.43 14.01 -24.47
CA TYR A 247 12.04 13.18 -25.61
C TYR A 247 10.65 13.52 -26.15
N ALA A 248 9.71 13.90 -25.30
CA ALA A 248 8.37 14.33 -25.75
C ALA A 248 8.43 15.49 -26.77
N TRP A 249 9.46 16.33 -26.67
CA TRP A 249 9.68 17.46 -27.58
C TRP A 249 10.54 17.13 -28.80
N ARG A 250 11.20 15.96 -28.86
CA ARG A 250 12.17 15.61 -29.91
C ARG A 250 11.88 14.21 -30.47
N ASN A 251 11.61 14.10 -31.77
CA ASN A 251 11.36 12.83 -32.47
C ASN A 251 12.37 11.72 -32.05
N PRO A 252 11.93 10.66 -31.35
CA PRO A 252 12.85 9.71 -30.75
C PRO A 252 13.30 8.67 -31.79
N THR A 253 14.61 8.62 -32.08
CA THR A 253 15.24 7.54 -32.86
C THR A 253 16.13 6.64 -32.02
N THR A 254 16.22 6.89 -30.71
CA THR A 254 17.12 6.18 -29.79
C THR A 254 16.35 5.19 -28.91
N SER A 255 16.96 4.03 -28.66
CA SER A 255 16.52 3.08 -27.65
C SER A 255 16.52 3.75 -26.28
N VAL A 256 15.40 3.65 -25.55
CA VAL A 256 15.24 4.21 -24.20
C VAL A 256 15.16 3.07 -23.19
N ASP A 257 15.62 3.30 -21.95
CA ASP A 257 15.49 2.31 -20.88
C ASP A 257 14.02 2.09 -20.47
N ASP A 258 13.74 0.98 -19.80
CA ASP A 258 12.37 0.55 -19.46
C ASP A 258 11.61 1.58 -18.61
N LEU A 259 12.30 2.27 -17.68
CA LEU A 259 11.70 3.29 -16.84
C LEU A 259 11.33 4.52 -17.68
N THR A 260 12.26 5.04 -18.47
CA THR A 260 11.98 6.18 -19.36
C THR A 260 10.89 5.83 -20.38
N GLY A 261 10.88 4.61 -20.92
CA GLY A 261 9.81 4.11 -21.79
C GLY A 261 8.44 4.03 -21.10
N ALA A 262 8.40 3.62 -19.83
CA ALA A 262 7.18 3.67 -19.02
C ALA A 262 6.69 5.11 -18.82
N LEU A 263 7.61 6.03 -18.47
CA LEU A 263 7.31 7.45 -18.29
C LEU A 263 6.78 8.10 -19.58
N MET A 264 7.40 7.81 -20.73
CA MET A 264 6.94 8.32 -22.02
C MET A 264 5.53 7.85 -22.39
N ARG A 265 5.13 6.62 -22.01
CA ARG A 265 3.75 6.14 -22.21
C ARG A 265 2.73 6.87 -21.34
N ILE A 266 3.16 7.40 -20.20
CA ILE A 266 2.32 8.17 -19.26
C ILE A 266 2.14 9.61 -19.76
N LEU A 267 3.15 10.16 -20.43
CA LEU A 267 3.20 11.52 -20.93
C LEU A 267 2.11 11.74 -22.01
N LYS A 268 1.12 12.57 -21.72
CA LYS A 268 0.10 13.03 -22.68
C LYS A 268 -0.07 14.54 -22.58
N ASN A 269 -0.12 15.20 -23.74
CA ASN A 269 -0.56 16.59 -23.95
C ASN A 269 -0.10 17.61 -22.87
N GLY A 270 1.21 17.80 -22.71
CA GLY A 270 1.76 18.98 -22.03
C GLY A 270 2.39 18.76 -20.65
N GLY A 271 2.45 17.53 -20.12
CA GLY A 271 3.17 17.25 -18.87
C GLY A 271 3.20 15.77 -18.46
N LEU A 272 4.08 15.46 -17.50
CA LEU A 272 4.11 14.17 -16.79
C LEU A 272 3.22 14.26 -15.55
N ALA A 273 2.05 13.64 -15.62
CA ALA A 273 1.11 13.54 -14.50
C ALA A 273 0.88 12.08 -14.10
N PHE A 274 1.11 11.76 -12.83
CA PHE A 274 0.95 10.42 -12.25
C PHE A 274 -0.18 10.40 -11.24
N VAL A 275 -0.78 9.23 -11.04
CA VAL A 275 -1.58 8.95 -9.84
C VAL A 275 -0.69 8.20 -8.87
N ALA A 276 -0.51 8.73 -7.67
CA ALA A 276 0.13 8.03 -6.58
C ALA A 276 -0.89 7.12 -5.90
N GLU A 277 -0.69 5.82 -6.00
CA GLU A 277 -1.50 4.85 -5.25
C GLU A 277 -1.24 5.01 -3.75
N ASP A 278 0.04 5.08 -3.41
CA ASP A 278 0.53 5.41 -2.09
C ASP A 278 1.71 6.37 -2.23
N ILE A 279 1.72 7.42 -1.42
CA ILE A 279 2.87 8.30 -1.27
C ILE A 279 3.13 8.56 0.21
N PHE A 280 4.40 8.53 0.57
CA PHE A 280 4.88 8.90 1.89
C PHE A 280 5.75 10.14 1.75
N PHE A 281 5.45 11.16 2.54
CA PHE A 281 6.24 12.39 2.55
C PHE A 281 6.34 12.97 3.95
N THR A 282 7.22 13.95 4.14
CA THR A 282 7.36 14.70 5.40
C THR A 282 7.23 16.18 5.12
N ILE A 283 6.70 16.92 6.09
CA ILE A 283 6.67 18.38 6.10
C ILE A 283 7.56 18.81 7.26
N ARG A 284 8.67 19.50 6.96
CA ARG A 284 9.62 19.93 7.98
C ARG A 284 10.28 21.25 7.64
N LEU A 285 10.65 22.01 8.67
CA LEU A 285 11.46 23.21 8.50
C LEU A 285 12.82 22.84 7.89
N LYS A 286 13.24 23.62 6.89
CA LYS A 286 14.61 23.55 6.40
C LYS A 286 15.55 23.97 7.54
N ALA A 287 16.54 23.15 7.86
CA ALA A 287 17.63 23.58 8.74
C ALA A 287 18.21 24.88 8.18
N ALA A 288 18.46 25.86 9.05
CA ALA A 288 18.99 27.16 8.64
C ALA A 288 20.42 26.98 8.11
N ASP A 289 20.55 26.71 6.81
CA ASP A 289 21.82 26.88 6.12
C ASP A 289 22.15 28.39 6.17
N MET A 290 23.39 28.76 6.47
CA MET A 290 23.89 30.12 6.80
C MET A 290 23.46 31.28 5.88
N TRP A 291 22.76 31.05 4.76
CA TRP A 291 22.44 32.06 3.74
C TRP A 291 21.05 31.91 3.09
N CYS A 292 20.14 31.07 3.59
CA CYS A 292 18.83 30.90 2.94
C CYS A 292 17.66 30.74 3.92
N ASP A 293 16.57 31.39 3.53
CA ASP A 293 15.24 31.45 4.12
C ASP A 293 14.78 30.15 4.81
N SER A 294 14.24 30.30 6.03
CA SER A 294 13.71 29.21 6.87
C SER A 294 12.37 28.74 6.31
N SER A 295 12.42 28.12 5.13
CA SER A 295 11.22 27.63 4.44
C SER A 295 10.88 26.21 4.85
N ILE A 296 9.60 25.93 5.04
CA ILE A 296 9.07 24.56 5.15
C ILE A 296 9.38 23.82 3.84
N LYS A 297 9.90 22.59 3.96
CA LYS A 297 10.15 21.67 2.86
C LYS A 297 9.23 20.47 2.95
N VAL A 298 8.68 20.09 1.81
CA VAL A 298 7.95 18.84 1.65
C VAL A 298 8.83 17.86 0.90
N CYS A 299 9.15 16.73 1.54
CA CYS A 299 10.09 15.73 1.02
C CYS A 299 9.38 14.40 0.84
N ILE A 300 9.33 13.90 -0.40
CA ILE A 300 8.79 12.58 -0.70
C ILE A 300 9.82 11.52 -0.31
N LEU A 301 9.40 10.63 0.58
CA LEU A 301 10.20 9.54 1.13
C LEU A 301 10.06 8.28 0.29
N ALA A 302 8.85 8.00 -0.21
CA ALA A 302 8.55 6.85 -1.06
C ALA A 302 7.28 7.13 -1.87
N ALA A 303 7.17 6.52 -3.05
CA ALA A 303 5.94 6.61 -3.83
C ALA A 303 5.72 5.39 -4.73
N ARG A 304 4.46 4.98 -4.85
CA ARG A 304 4.00 4.04 -5.88
C ARG A 304 3.13 4.79 -6.86
N LEU A 305 3.59 4.87 -8.10
CA LEU A 305 3.04 5.68 -9.17
C LEU A 305 2.49 4.80 -10.28
N ILE A 306 1.31 5.15 -10.74
CA ILE A 306 0.67 4.54 -11.91
C ILE A 306 0.20 5.61 -12.87
N SER A 307 0.06 5.23 -14.13
CA SER A 307 -0.58 6.06 -15.14
C SER A 307 -2.03 6.30 -14.78
N ARG A 308 -2.57 7.45 -15.20
CA ARG A 308 -4.00 7.75 -15.10
C ARG A 308 -4.87 6.72 -15.80
N THR A 309 -4.38 6.14 -16.91
CA THR A 309 -5.08 5.08 -17.64
C THR A 309 -5.14 3.78 -16.82
N ALA A 310 -4.04 3.39 -16.18
CA ALA A 310 -4.01 2.24 -15.29
C ALA A 310 -4.92 2.45 -14.07
N ALA A 311 -4.90 3.65 -13.47
CA ALA A 311 -5.80 4.01 -12.39
C ALA A 311 -7.27 3.89 -12.80
N ALA A 312 -7.65 4.44 -13.96
CA ALA A 312 -9.02 4.35 -14.48
C ALA A 312 -9.44 2.91 -14.77
N ARG A 313 -8.55 2.06 -15.29
CA ARG A 313 -8.85 0.64 -15.56
C ARG A 313 -9.16 -0.15 -14.29
N ARG A 314 -8.59 0.21 -13.14
CA ARG A 314 -8.88 -0.47 -11.86
C ARG A 314 -10.23 -0.06 -11.25
N MET A 315 -10.86 0.98 -11.78
CA MET A 315 -12.20 1.42 -11.35
C MET A 315 -13.33 0.79 -12.16
N LEU A 316 -13.01 0.12 -13.28
CA LEU A 316 -13.95 -0.57 -14.17
C LEU A 316 -13.96 -2.07 -13.87
#